data_AF-A0A2E8KUJ6-F1
#
_entry.id   AF-A0A2E8KUJ6-F1
#
_cell.length_a   1.000
_cell.length_b   1.000
_cell.length_c   1.000
_cell.angle_alpha   90.00
_cell.angle_beta   90.00
_cell.angle_gamma   90.00
#
_symmetry.space_group_name_H-M   'P 1'
#
loop_
_entity.id
_entity.type
_entity.pdbx_description
1 polymer ?
#
loop_
_entity_poly.entity_id
_entity_poly.type
_entity_poly.pdbx_seq_one_letter_code
_entity_poly.pdbx_strand_id
1 'polypeptide(L)'
;FFILAGVIGLVQGGVQAISRSFFSNLIPQDRSAEFFGFYNLIGKSAVIVGPFLVSGVALLMSEPRYGILSLLILFIPGLILLWLVPEKDNS
;
A
#
# COMPACT_ATOMS: atom_id res chain seq x y z
N PHE A 1 -23.51 -5.68 -7.93
CA PHE A 1 -22.14 -6.13 -8.26
C PHE A 1 -21.35 -5.05 -9.01
N PHE A 2 -21.78 -4.61 -10.20
CA PHE A 2 -21.04 -3.63 -11.01
C PHE A 2 -20.79 -2.26 -10.34
N ILE A 3 -21.77 -1.71 -9.63
CA ILE A 3 -21.59 -0.44 -8.91
C ILE A 3 -20.52 -0.57 -7.82
N LEU A 4 -20.59 -1.62 -7.00
CA LEU A 4 -19.61 -1.89 -5.94
C LEU A 4 -18.20 -2.13 -6.52
N ALA A 5 -18.10 -2.90 -7.60
CA ALA A 5 -16.84 -3.12 -8.30
C ALA A 5 -16.25 -1.81 -8.87
N GLY A 6 -17.10 -0.94 -9.44
CA GLY A 6 -16.71 0.38 -9.92
C GLY A 6 -16.19 1.29 -8.81
N VAL A 7 -16.86 1.31 -7.66
CA VAL A 7 -16.43 2.09 -6.49
C VAL A 7 -15.09 1.59 -5.95
N ILE A 8 -14.94 0.28 -5.77
CA ILE A 8 -13.67 -0.31 -5.29
C ILE A 8 -12.53 -0.01 -6.27
N GLY A 9 -12.77 -0.16 -7.58
CA GLY A 9 -11.80 0.16 -8.62
C GLY A 9 -11.38 1.64 -8.63
N LEU A 10 -12.33 2.56 -8.45
CA LEU A 10 -12.04 3.99 -8.35
C LEU A 10 -11.20 4.32 -7.12
N VAL A 11 -11.55 3.77 -5.95
CA VAL A 11 -10.79 4.00 -4.72
C VAL A 11 -9.36 3.44 -4.85
N GLN A 12 -9.23 2.20 -5.33
CA GLN A 12 -7.92 1.55 -5.48
C GLN A 12 -7.05 2.25 -6.55
N GLY A 13 -7.66 2.73 -7.64
CA GLY A 13 -6.98 3.53 -8.66
C GLY A 13 -6.59 4.91 -8.16
N GLY A 14 -7.46 5.58 -7.41
CA GLY A 14 -7.21 6.88 -6.80
C GLY A 14 -6.04 6.84 -5.82
N VAL A 15 -5.99 5.84 -4.92
CA VAL A 15 -4.88 5.64 -3.99
C VAL A 15 -3.56 5.40 -4.74
N GLN A 16 -3.57 4.58 -5.79
CA GLN A 16 -2.38 4.35 -6.62
C GLN A 16 -1.92 5.64 -7.34
N ALA A 17 -2.85 6.46 -7.82
CA ALA A 17 -2.54 7.74 -8.47
C ALA A 17 -1.96 8.76 -7.48
N ILE A 18 -2.54 8.88 -6.29
CA ILE A 18 -2.08 9.75 -5.21
C ILE A 18 -0.67 9.36 -4.78
N SER A 19 -0.41 8.06 -4.56
CA SER A 19 0.93 7.56 -4.21
C SER A 19 1.99 7.98 -5.24
N ARG A 20 1.69 7.83 -6.53
CA ARG A 20 2.60 8.26 -7.60
C ARG A 20 2.78 9.78 -7.65
N SER A 21 1.72 10.55 -7.43
CA SER A 21 1.78 12.02 -7.43
C SER A 21 2.56 12.58 -6.23
N PHE A 22 2.31 12.07 -5.02
CA PHE A 22 3.11 12.38 -3.83
C PHE A 22 4.57 12.05 -4.06
N PHE A 23 4.85 10.88 -4.62
CA PHE A 23 6.20 10.46 -4.91
C PHE A 23 6.88 11.41 -5.91
N SER A 24 6.20 11.77 -7.00
CA SER A 24 6.73 12.72 -8.00
C SER A 24 7.03 14.11 -7.43
N ASN A 25 6.26 14.57 -6.42
CA ASN A 25 6.45 15.87 -5.80
C ASN A 25 7.56 15.87 -4.72
N LEU A 26 7.86 14.71 -4.11
CA LEU A 26 8.86 14.59 -3.05
C LEU A 26 10.29 14.47 -3.59
N ILE A 27 10.45 14.13 -4.87
CA ILE A 27 11.74 13.82 -5.48
C ILE A 27 12.52 15.10 -5.83
N PRO A 28 13.73 15.31 -5.28
CA PRO A 28 14.66 16.31 -5.79
C PRO A 28 15.19 15.89 -7.17
N GLN A 29 15.20 16.82 -8.13
CA GLN A 29 15.49 16.52 -9.55
C GLN A 29 16.84 15.83 -9.77
N ASP A 30 17.83 16.05 -8.89
CA ASP A 30 19.17 15.46 -8.93
C ASP A 30 19.25 13.97 -8.52
N ARG A 31 18.25 13.42 -7.83
CA ARG A 31 18.27 12.00 -7.34
C ARG A 31 17.04 11.20 -7.74
N SER A 32 16.31 11.67 -8.73
CA SER A 32 15.01 11.12 -9.12
C SER A 32 15.02 9.63 -9.47
N ALA A 33 16.05 9.15 -10.18
CA ALA A 33 16.18 7.75 -10.55
C ALA A 33 16.36 6.81 -9.34
N GLU A 34 17.10 7.24 -8.31
CA GLU A 34 17.38 6.44 -7.12
C GLU A 34 16.14 6.29 -6.25
N PHE A 35 15.44 7.40 -5.99
CA PHE A 35 14.15 7.40 -5.30
C PHE A 35 13.12 6.55 -6.06
N PHE A 36 12.95 6.73 -7.37
CA PHE A 36 12.04 5.88 -8.17
C PHE A 36 12.44 4.39 -8.13
N GLY A 37 13.74 4.10 -8.10
CA GLY A 37 14.27 2.76 -7.89
C GLY A 37 13.81 2.16 -6.56
N PHE A 38 13.95 2.90 -5.45
CA PHE A 38 13.48 2.48 -4.13
C PHE A 38 11.96 2.31 -4.06
N TYR A 39 11.18 3.24 -4.62
CA TYR A 39 9.71 3.10 -4.69
C TYR A 39 9.29 1.85 -5.45
N ASN A 40 9.92 1.58 -6.60
CA ASN A 40 9.64 0.38 -7.38
C ASN A 40 10.06 -0.90 -6.63
N LEU A 41 11.18 -0.87 -5.90
CA LEU A 41 11.64 -1.98 -5.07
C LEU A 41 10.64 -2.28 -3.94
N ILE A 42 10.18 -1.25 -3.22
CA ILE A 42 9.18 -1.36 -2.15
C ILE A 42 7.84 -1.85 -2.72
N GLY A 43 7.40 -1.31 -3.87
CA GLY A 43 6.18 -1.75 -4.52
C GLY A 43 6.24 -3.23 -4.94
N LYS A 44 7.35 -3.66 -5.53
CA LYS A 44 7.55 -5.07 -5.93
C LYS A 44 7.65 -6.00 -4.72
N SER A 45 8.33 -5.60 -3.65
CA SER A 45 8.43 -6.43 -2.44
C SER A 45 7.06 -6.59 -1.77
N ALA A 46 6.24 -5.54 -1.72
CA ALA A 46 4.88 -5.61 -1.18
C ALA A 46 4.00 -6.64 -1.90
N VAL A 47 4.13 -6.76 -3.23
CA VAL A 47 3.40 -7.77 -4.05
C VAL A 47 3.81 -9.20 -3.70
N ILE A 48 5.01 -9.42 -3.17
CA ILE A 48 5.48 -10.75 -2.74
C ILE A 48 5.11 -11.00 -1.28
N VAL A 49 5.35 -10.01 -0.41
CA VAL A 49 5.15 -10.11 1.05
C VAL A 49 3.67 -10.27 1.42
N GLY A 50 2.76 -9.57 0.74
CA GLY A 50 1.32 -9.64 1.02
C GLY A 50 0.75 -11.06 0.86
N PRO A 51 0.83 -11.66 -0.35
CA PRO A 51 0.39 -13.03 -0.58
C PRO A 51 1.14 -14.05 0.28
N PHE A 52 2.44 -13.85 0.54
CA PHE A 52 3.23 -14.73 1.39
C PHE A 52 2.71 -14.76 2.84
N LEU A 53 2.42 -13.60 3.43
CA LEU A 53 1.82 -13.50 4.75
C LEU A 53 0.41 -14.10 4.80
N VAL A 54 -0.46 -13.71 3.85
CA VAL A 54 -1.84 -14.20 3.79
C VAL A 54 -1.88 -15.71 3.61
N SER A 55 -1.09 -16.25 2.69
CA SER A 55 -1.03 -17.69 2.43
C SER A 55 -0.38 -18.44 3.58
N GLY A 56 0.69 -17.90 4.17
CA GLY A 56 1.36 -18.50 5.33
C GLY A 56 0.41 -18.62 6.53
N VAL A 57 -0.31 -17.55 6.85
CA VAL A 57 -1.29 -17.57 7.95
C VAL A 57 -2.49 -18.48 7.62
N ALA A 58 -2.98 -18.46 6.38
CA ALA A 58 -4.06 -19.34 5.96
C ALA A 58 -3.68 -20.83 6.07
N LEU A 59 -2.46 -21.19 5.68
CA LEU A 59 -1.94 -22.57 5.78
C LEU A 59 -1.74 -23.01 7.23
N LEU A 60 -1.18 -22.14 8.08
CA LEU A 60 -0.99 -22.41 9.51
C LEU A 60 -2.33 -22.64 10.24
N MET A 61 -3.34 -21.82 9.96
CA MET A 61 -4.66 -21.91 10.59
C MET A 61 -5.58 -22.94 9.91
N SER A 62 -5.17 -23.51 8.77
CA SER A 62 -6.00 -24.39 7.91
C SER A 62 -7.36 -23.78 7.51
N GLU A 63 -7.51 -22.46 7.63
CA GLU A 63 -8.77 -21.75 7.48
C GLU A 63 -8.53 -20.42 6.72
N PRO A 64 -9.07 -20.26 5.49
CA PRO A 64 -8.81 -19.09 4.64
C PRO A 64 -9.23 -17.75 5.26
N ARG A 65 -10.20 -17.78 6.16
CA ARG A 65 -10.73 -16.60 6.87
C ARG A 65 -9.65 -15.90 7.69
N TYR A 66 -8.76 -16.67 8.32
CA TYR A 66 -7.65 -16.10 9.11
C TYR A 66 -6.54 -15.53 8.22
N GLY A 67 -6.41 -16.03 6.97
CA GLY A 67 -5.52 -15.44 5.98
C GLY A 67 -5.88 -13.98 5.66
N ILE A 68 -7.17 -13.69 5.43
CA ILE A 68 -7.64 -12.32 5.19
C ILE A 68 -7.45 -11.45 6.44
N LEU A 69 -7.70 -12.01 7.63
CA LEU A 69 -7.51 -11.30 8.91
C LEU A 69 -6.05 -10.87 9.13
N SER A 70 -5.08 -11.63 8.59
CA SER A 70 -3.65 -11.27 8.66
C SER A 70 -3.33 -9.94 7.96
N LEU A 71 -4.16 -9.48 7.02
CA LEU A 71 -3.98 -8.17 6.37
C LEU A 71 -4.08 -7.02 7.37
N LEU A 72 -4.81 -7.19 8.49
CA LEU A 72 -4.85 -6.19 9.56
C LEU A 72 -3.45 -5.96 10.16
N ILE A 73 -2.59 -6.97 10.21
CA ILE A 73 -1.22 -6.86 10.69
C ILE A 73 -0.38 -5.96 9.77
N LEU A 74 -0.68 -5.93 8.47
CA LEU A 74 -0.05 -5.02 7.50
C LEU A 74 -0.70 -3.62 7.52
N PHE A 75 -2.02 -3.55 7.66
CA PHE A 75 -2.77 -2.30 7.61
C PHE A 75 -2.58 -1.44 8.86
N ILE A 76 -2.55 -2.02 10.06
CA ILE A 76 -2.40 -1.27 11.32
C ILE A 76 -1.13 -0.40 11.33
N PRO A 77 0.09 -0.93 11.11
CA PRO A 77 1.30 -0.12 11.09
C PRO A 77 1.29 0.89 9.93
N GLY A 78 0.72 0.54 8.77
CA GLY A 78 0.56 1.46 7.65
C GLY A 78 -0.35 2.66 7.98
N LEU A 79 -1.46 2.43 8.68
CA LEU A 79 -2.36 3.47 9.14
C LEU A 79 -1.73 4.35 10.23
N ILE A 80 -0.99 3.74 11.17
CA ILE A 80 -0.24 4.48 12.20
C ILE A 80 0.79 5.39 11.55
N LEU A 81 1.55 4.88 10.57
CA LEU A 81 2.54 5.66 9.83
C LEU A 81 1.87 6.84 9.10
N LEU A 82 0.72 6.59 8.45
CA LEU A 82 -0.04 7.63 7.76
C LEU A 82 -0.54 8.71 8.74
N TRP A 83 -1.02 8.32 9.92
CA TRP A 83 -1.41 9.24 10.99
C TRP A 83 -0.22 10.04 11.55
N LEU A 84 0.98 9.46 11.53
CA LEU A 84 2.19 10.11 12.00
C LEU A 84 2.74 11.14 10.99
N VAL A 85 2.37 11.04 9.71
CA VAL A 85 2.73 12.04 8.71
C VAL A 85 1.97 13.33 9.03
N PRO A 86 2.66 14.41 9.46
CA PRO A 86 2.02 15.68 9.70
C PRO A 86 1.51 16.22 8.38
N GLU A 87 0.23 16.57 8.33
CA GLU A 87 -0.34 17.30 7.21
C GLU A 87 0.42 18.63 7.09
N LYS A 88 0.97 18.90 5.90
CA LYS A 88 1.68 20.14 5.64
C LYS A 88 0.64 21.27 5.69
N ASP A 89 0.53 21.89 6.86
CA ASP A 89 -0.25 23.11 7.10
C ASP A 89 0.14 24.13 6.03
N ASN A 90 -0.80 24.38 5.13
CA ASN A 90 -0.66 25.30 4.03
C ASN A 90 -1.54 26.50 4.38
N SER A 91 -1.04 27.34 5.28
CA SER A 91 -1.56 28.67 5.59
C SER A 91 -0.42 29.60 6.00
#